data_AF-A0A1H7CJ81-F1
#
_entry.id   AF-A0A1H7CJ81-F1
#
_cell.length_a   1.000
_cell.length_b   1.000
_cell.length_c   1.000
_cell.angle_alpha   90.00
_cell.angle_beta   90.00
_cell.angle_gamma   90.00
#
_symmetry.space_group_name_H-M   'P 1'
#
loop_
_entity.id
_entity.type
_entity.pdbx_description
1 polymer ?
#
loop_
_entity_poly.entity_id
_entity_poly.type
_entity_poly.pdbx_seq_one_letter_code
_entity_poly.pdbx_strand_id
1 'polypeptide(L)'
;MRNRFESAVATQLGTNWEYEAIRLTYTVEHTYTPDFIDRDAKVIREAKGHFPAEDRRKMRAVRDANPGWRIIIVLQRPDTRISKRSKTTYAGWCEKNGFEWEAGPS
;
A
#
# COMPACT_ATOMS: atom_id res chain seq x y z
N MET A 1 -30.14 5.81 -0.73
CA MET A 1 -29.64 5.45 -2.07
C MET A 1 -28.59 6.47 -2.48
N ARG A 2 -27.36 6.05 -2.71
CA ARG A 2 -26.21 6.94 -3.01
C ARG A 2 -26.20 7.42 -4.45
N ASN A 3 -26.91 6.75 -5.35
CA ASN A 3 -27.01 7.13 -6.77
C ASN A 3 -28.34 6.63 -7.39
N ARG A 4 -28.62 7.08 -8.61
CA ARG A 4 -29.86 6.74 -9.35
C ARG A 4 -30.00 5.24 -9.61
N PHE A 5 -28.89 4.54 -9.83
CA PHE A 5 -28.89 3.11 -10.09
C PHE A 5 -29.36 2.33 -8.87
N GLU A 6 -28.82 2.65 -7.69
CA GLU A 6 -29.25 2.04 -6.43
C GLU A 6 -30.74 2.28 -6.16
N SER A 7 -31.25 3.50 -6.43
CA SER A 7 -32.70 3.77 -6.29
C SER A 7 -33.58 2.90 -7.19
N ALA A 8 -33.13 2.63 -8.42
CA ALA A 8 -33.85 1.72 -9.32
C ALA A 8 -33.83 0.27 -8.80
N VAL A 9 -32.68 -0.19 -8.30
CA VAL A 9 -32.53 -1.51 -7.68
C VAL A 9 -33.43 -1.64 -6.45
N ALA A 10 -33.49 -0.63 -5.59
CA ALA A 10 -34.36 -0.60 -4.41
C ALA A 10 -35.83 -0.80 -4.75
N THR A 11 -36.28 -0.11 -5.81
CA THR A 11 -37.64 -0.18 -6.31
C THR A 11 -37.95 -1.60 -6.79
N GLN A 12 -37.00 -2.23 -7.48
CA GLN A 12 -37.11 -3.62 -7.93
C GLN A 12 -37.11 -4.64 -6.78
N LEU A 13 -36.34 -4.39 -5.72
CA LEU A 13 -36.20 -5.31 -4.57
C LEU A 13 -37.37 -5.22 -3.57
N GLY A 14 -38.22 -4.19 -3.64
CA GLY A 14 -39.35 -4.01 -2.73
C GLY A 14 -38.94 -3.54 -1.34
N THR A 15 -39.55 -4.07 -0.27
CA THR A 15 -39.39 -3.56 1.11
C THR A 15 -38.71 -4.53 2.08
N ASN A 16 -38.26 -5.71 1.63
CA ASN A 16 -37.76 -6.80 2.49
C ASN A 16 -36.21 -6.85 2.58
N TRP A 17 -35.57 -5.69 2.66
CA TRP A 17 -34.11 -5.56 2.72
C TRP A 17 -33.74 -4.26 3.43
N GLU A 18 -32.52 -4.19 3.96
CA GLU A 18 -32.01 -3.02 4.66
C GLU A 18 -30.85 -2.39 3.87
N TYR A 19 -30.88 -1.07 3.69
CA TYR A 19 -29.86 -0.34 2.94
C TYR A 19 -28.65 -0.03 3.83
N GLU A 20 -27.48 -0.58 3.50
CA GLU A 20 -26.21 -0.30 4.22
C GLU A 20 -26.27 -0.51 5.74
N ALA A 21 -27.10 -1.45 6.20
CA ALA A 21 -27.41 -1.62 7.63
C ALA A 21 -26.25 -2.17 8.46
N ILE A 22 -25.36 -2.95 7.84
CA ILE A 22 -24.23 -3.57 8.53
C ILE A 22 -22.92 -3.35 7.78
N ARG A 23 -21.82 -3.45 8.53
CA ARG A 23 -20.46 -3.49 7.99
C ARG A 23 -19.87 -4.86 8.26
N LEU A 24 -19.39 -5.53 7.21
CA LEU A 24 -18.70 -6.81 7.32
C LEU A 24 -17.19 -6.56 7.18
N THR A 25 -16.42 -6.97 8.19
CA THR A 25 -14.95 -6.91 8.13
C THR A 25 -14.43 -8.17 7.46
N TYR A 26 -13.42 -8.04 6.60
CA TYR A 26 -12.76 -9.15 5.93
C TYR A 26 -11.26 -8.91 5.81
N THR A 27 -10.50 -9.99 5.66
CA THR A 27 -9.05 -9.99 5.45
C THR A 27 -8.75 -10.56 4.07
N VAL A 28 -7.78 -9.99 3.35
CA VAL A 28 -7.32 -10.51 2.06
C VAL A 28 -5.85 -10.86 2.16
N GLU A 29 -5.52 -12.14 1.95
CA GLU A 29 -4.15 -12.62 1.95
C GLU A 29 -3.48 -12.38 0.58
N HIS A 30 -2.21 -11.99 0.62
CA HIS A 30 -1.39 -11.75 -0.57
C HIS A 30 0.02 -12.30 -0.33
N THR A 31 0.66 -12.77 -1.39
CA THR A 31 2.07 -13.16 -1.36
C THR A 31 2.95 -12.00 -1.80
N TYR A 32 4.06 -11.79 -1.09
CA TYR A 32 5.08 -10.81 -1.45
C TYR A 32 6.35 -11.51 -1.93
N THR A 33 6.83 -11.11 -3.10
CA THR A 33 8.11 -11.55 -3.66
C THR A 33 9.03 -10.34 -3.71
N PRO A 34 10.11 -10.30 -2.93
CA PRO A 34 11.06 -9.20 -2.96
C PRO A 34 11.91 -9.22 -4.23
N ASP A 35 12.36 -8.05 -4.69
CA ASP A 35 13.27 -7.95 -5.84
C ASP A 35 14.63 -8.60 -5.53
N PHE A 36 15.22 -8.29 -4.38
CA PHE A 36 16.50 -8.84 -3.93
C PHE A 36 16.43 -9.23 -2.46
N ILE A 37 17.00 -10.39 -2.12
CA ILE A 37 16.94 -10.96 -0.77
C ILE A 37 18.27 -11.60 -0.38
N ASP A 38 18.75 -11.21 0.80
CA ASP A 38 19.78 -11.91 1.55
C ASP A 38 19.09 -12.63 2.71
N ARG A 39 19.04 -13.96 2.62
CA ARG A 39 18.32 -14.78 3.60
C ARG A 39 19.07 -14.96 4.90
N ASP A 40 20.40 -14.97 4.86
CA ASP A 40 21.24 -15.19 6.03
C ASP A 40 21.25 -13.92 6.90
N ALA A 41 21.38 -12.75 6.28
CA ALA A 41 21.30 -11.47 6.97
C ALA A 41 19.86 -11.02 7.26
N LYS A 42 18.85 -11.71 6.70
CA LYS A 42 17.43 -11.32 6.71
C LYS A 42 17.18 -9.90 6.20
N VAL A 43 17.84 -9.55 5.10
CA VAL A 43 17.73 -8.23 4.45
C VAL A 43 17.05 -8.35 3.10
N ILE A 44 16.08 -7.48 2.86
CA ILE A 44 15.39 -7.31 1.59
C ILE A 44 15.75 -5.94 1.02
N ARG A 45 16.06 -5.90 -0.28
CA ARG A 45 16.16 -4.67 -1.06
C ARG A 45 15.08 -4.68 -2.13
N GLU A 46 14.19 -3.69 -2.07
CA GLU A 46 13.10 -3.52 -3.04
C GLU A 46 13.38 -2.27 -3.88
N ALA A 47 13.50 -2.43 -5.20
CA ALA A 47 13.79 -1.34 -6.11
C ALA A 47 12.51 -0.65 -6.58
N LYS A 48 12.44 0.69 -6.45
CA LYS A 48 11.28 1.48 -6.89
C LYS A 48 11.70 2.72 -7.67
N GLY A 49 11.27 2.73 -8.94
CA GLY A 49 11.21 3.95 -9.76
C GLY A 49 9.93 4.73 -9.50
N HIS A 50 8.79 4.14 -9.88
CA HIS A 50 7.48 4.64 -9.48
C HIS A 50 7.07 4.03 -8.14
N PHE A 51 6.73 4.87 -7.16
CA PHE A 51 6.33 4.39 -5.84
C PHE A 51 4.90 4.87 -5.48
N PRO A 52 3.85 4.24 -6.04
CA PRO A 52 2.46 4.65 -5.87
C PRO A 52 1.92 4.37 -4.46
N ALA A 53 0.70 4.85 -4.18
CA ALA A 53 0.06 4.70 -2.88
C ALA A 53 -0.20 3.23 -2.51
N GLU A 54 -0.53 2.39 -3.49
CA GLU A 54 -0.74 0.95 -3.31
C GLU A 54 0.56 0.25 -2.85
N ASP A 55 1.69 0.52 -3.51
CA ASP A 55 2.98 -0.08 -3.14
C ASP A 55 3.42 0.38 -1.75
N ARG A 56 3.22 1.65 -1.42
CA ARG A 56 3.48 2.17 -0.07
C ARG A 56 2.62 1.49 1.00
N ARG A 57 1.35 1.19 0.69
CA ARG A 57 0.46 0.43 1.58
C ARG A 57 0.92 -1.02 1.71
N LYS A 58 1.28 -1.65 0.59
CA LYS A 58 1.84 -3.00 0.53
C LYS A 58 3.08 -3.12 1.39
N MET A 59 4.05 -2.20 1.25
CA MET A 59 5.30 -2.28 2.01
C MET A 59 5.09 -2.21 3.52
N ARG A 60 4.19 -1.34 4.00
CA ARG A 60 3.80 -1.34 5.42
C ARG A 60 3.22 -2.69 5.84
N ALA A 61 2.26 -3.22 5.09
CA ALA A 61 1.64 -4.49 5.41
C ALA A 61 2.66 -5.64 5.43
N VAL A 62 3.60 -5.67 4.47
CA VAL A 62 4.69 -6.65 4.42
C VAL A 62 5.57 -6.54 5.66
N ARG A 63 6.04 -5.34 6.01
CA ARG A 63 6.85 -5.12 7.21
C ARG A 63 6.11 -5.55 8.48
N ASP A 64 4.86 -5.13 8.62
CA ASP A 64 4.05 -5.40 9.81
C ASP A 64 3.78 -6.90 9.98
N ALA A 65 3.58 -7.62 8.86
CA ALA A 65 3.42 -9.07 8.86
C ALA A 65 4.75 -9.85 9.00
N ASN A 66 5.90 -9.21 8.75
CA ASN A 66 7.22 -9.86 8.70
C ASN A 66 8.29 -9.09 9.50
N PRO A 67 8.10 -8.89 10.82
CA PRO A 67 8.98 -8.03 11.63
C PRO A 67 10.43 -8.52 11.75
N GLY A 68 10.70 -9.78 11.41
CA GLY A 68 12.05 -10.35 11.40
C GLY A 68 12.89 -10.02 10.17
N TRP A 69 12.32 -9.34 9.17
CA TRP A 69 13.02 -8.93 7.95
C TRP A 69 13.31 -7.44 7.97
N ARG A 70 14.55 -7.08 7.67
CA ARG A 70 14.95 -5.69 7.44
C ARG A 70 14.70 -5.35 5.97
N ILE A 71 13.85 -4.37 5.71
CA ILE A 71 13.44 -3.98 4.36
C ILE A 71 14.04 -2.60 4.03
N ILE A 72 14.86 -2.55 2.99
CA ILE A 72 15.48 -1.34 2.47
C ILE A 72 14.84 -1.02 1.11
N ILE A 73 14.32 0.18 0.96
CA ILE A 73 13.73 0.64 -0.31
C ILE A 73 14.79 1.36 -1.13
N VAL A 74 15.14 0.83 -2.29
CA VAL A 74 16.11 1.43 -3.22
C VAL A 74 15.35 2.33 -4.19
N LEU A 75 15.48 3.65 -4.02
CA LEU A 75 14.69 4.66 -4.72
C LEU A 75 15.46 5.24 -5.91
N GLN A 76 14.90 5.15 -7.11
CA GLN A 76 15.53 5.75 -8.30
C GLN A 76 15.65 7.28 -8.19
N ARG A 77 14.64 7.94 -7.64
CA ARG A 77 14.59 9.41 -7.44
C ARG A 77 14.00 9.73 -6.08
N PRO A 78 14.81 9.72 -5.01
CA PRO A 78 14.33 9.84 -3.62
C PRO A 78 13.52 11.11 -3.35
N ASP A 79 13.87 12.22 -4.02
CA ASP A 79 13.21 13.53 -3.90
C ASP A 79 11.88 13.64 -4.64
N THR A 80 11.45 12.59 -5.36
CA THR A 80 10.17 12.58 -6.06
C THR A 80 9.03 12.66 -5.05
N ARG A 81 8.11 13.61 -5.24
CA ARG A 81 6.92 13.75 -4.38
C ARG A 81 5.97 12.58 -4.56
N ILE A 82 5.38 12.10 -3.46
CA ILE A 82 4.41 10.98 -3.48
C ILE A 82 3.16 11.24 -4.32
N SER A 83 2.85 12.51 -4.56
CA SER A 83 1.84 13.00 -5.49
C SER A 83 2.15 14.47 -5.84
N LYS A 84 1.56 14.98 -6.93
CA LYS A 84 1.78 16.37 -7.39
C LYS A 84 1.47 17.44 -6.32
N ARG A 85 0.52 17.17 -5.43
CA ARG A 85 0.07 18.10 -4.38
C ARG A 85 0.80 17.92 -3.04
N SER A 86 1.50 16.80 -2.85
CA SER A 86 2.16 16.51 -1.58
C SER A 86 3.49 17.26 -1.46
N LYS A 87 3.87 17.63 -0.23
CA LYS A 87 5.24 18.06 0.10
C LYS A 87 6.14 16.88 0.47
N THR A 88 5.57 15.72 0.75
CA THR A 88 6.32 14.51 1.13
C THR A 88 6.95 13.86 -0.09
N THR A 89 8.26 13.61 -0.03
CA THR A 89 9.04 12.87 -1.03
C THR A 89 8.97 11.36 -0.78
N TYR A 90 9.50 10.55 -1.69
CA TYR A 90 9.62 9.10 -1.47
C TYR A 90 10.55 8.78 -0.31
N ALA A 91 11.70 9.44 -0.23
CA ALA A 91 12.61 9.35 0.93
C ALA A 91 11.91 9.74 2.23
N GLY A 92 11.26 10.92 2.26
CA GLY A 92 10.56 11.40 3.45
C GLY A 92 9.37 10.51 3.83
N TRP A 93 8.78 9.78 2.88
CA TRP A 93 7.79 8.75 3.20
C TRP A 93 8.45 7.54 3.88
N CYS A 94 9.59 7.07 3.39
CA CYS A 94 10.32 5.94 3.99
C CYS A 94 10.68 6.26 5.44
N GLU A 95 11.32 7.41 5.67
CA GLU A 95 11.71 7.90 7.00
C GLU A 95 10.50 7.98 7.95
N LYS A 96 9.42 8.64 7.52
CA LYS A 96 8.21 8.79 8.32
C LYS A 96 7.58 7.43 8.69
N ASN A 97 7.75 6.42 7.86
CA ASN A 97 7.19 5.10 8.06
C ASN A 97 8.24 4.11 8.58
N GLY A 98 9.44 4.52 8.99
CA GLY A 98 10.44 3.62 9.56
C GLY A 98 10.99 2.58 8.56
N PHE A 99 11.07 2.95 7.28
CA PHE A 99 11.83 2.19 6.28
C PHE A 99 13.19 2.84 6.08
N GLU A 100 14.23 2.01 6.06
CA GLU A 100 15.51 2.41 5.52
C GLU A 100 15.40 2.57 4.00
N TRP A 101 16.17 3.50 3.43
CA TRP A 101 16.20 3.72 2.00
C TRP A 101 17.60 4.03 1.51
N GLU A 102 17.87 3.68 0.26
CA GLU A 102 19.11 3.96 -0.44
C GLU A 102 18.77 4.64 -1.77
N ALA A 103 19.59 5.57 -2.24
CA ALA A 103 19.47 6.06 -3.61
C ALA A 103 19.89 4.95 -4.57
N GLY A 104 19.09 4.69 -5.59
CA GLY A 104 19.45 3.78 -6.66
C GLY A 104 20.66 4.27 -7.45
N PRO A 105 21.29 3.39 -8.25
CA PRO A 105 22.41 3.78 -9.10
C PRO A 105 22.00 4.90 -10.06
N SER A 106 22.93 5.84 -10.28
CA SER A 106 22.81 6.96 -11.22
C SER A 106 22.71 6.49 -12.67
#